data_AF-A0A330MHQ4-F1
#
_entry.id   AF-A0A330MHQ4-F1
#
_cell.length_a   1.000
_cell.length_b   1.000
_cell.length_c   1.000
_cell.angle_alpha   90.00
_cell.angle_beta   90.00
_cell.angle_gamma   90.00
#
_symmetry.space_group_name_H-M   'P 1'
#
loop_
_entity.id
_entity.type
_entity.pdbx_description
1 polymer ?
#
loop_
_entity_poly.entity_id
_entity_poly.type
_entity_poly.pdbx_seq_one_letter_code
_entity_poly.pdbx_strand_id
1 'polypeptide(L)'
;MKIFIFSIFVFFIGFQSYSQCSINPFIQDNYELDAKILALREILNDPLDPDYDNPFLPEERYTPYLERLTALYENPNNSPMIDSLFNEFNIHVNLEYTFPTPISGIMFSVDSNTSWVEDFKNTGISGVAILDDLMAEYLFSIDSFIVLPSSGITIFTIITSHDFLNVTALIDDFEGISDIFNCYAAGLETRFNYTGIQYYIHTEPVEVCDIIISGNQFEFVLYAGDCLAGCSYYESRYTYVTEDCEVLSTLENDLSKITLYPNPVSDKLYFSGNSSEIVSLQIISIQGKLIQKLNNISTEIDVSQLKAGMYFIEIKTSEGINNIQKFIKN
;
A
#
# COMPACT_ATOMS: atom_id res chain seq x y z
N MET A 1 30.42 -5.09 20.37
CA MET A 1 30.86 -3.68 20.47
C MET A 1 31.58 -3.28 19.19
N LYS A 2 30.81 -2.98 18.13
CA LYS A 2 31.37 -2.46 16.87
C LYS A 2 31.84 -1.02 17.14
N ILE A 3 33.13 -0.79 16.99
CA ILE A 3 33.76 0.53 17.18
C ILE A 3 33.33 1.39 15.99
N PHE A 4 32.65 2.50 16.25
CA PHE A 4 32.36 3.53 15.26
C PHE A 4 33.67 4.07 14.67
N ILE A 5 33.97 3.70 13.42
CA ILE A 5 34.99 4.36 12.61
C ILE A 5 34.24 5.25 11.62
N PHE A 6 34.16 6.53 11.94
CA PHE A 6 33.77 7.59 11.02
C PHE A 6 34.89 7.76 9.98
N SER A 7 34.91 6.93 8.95
CA SER A 7 35.78 7.13 7.78
C SER A 7 35.06 8.02 6.78
N ILE A 8 35.40 9.32 6.79
CA ILE A 8 35.06 10.24 5.71
C ILE A 8 35.85 9.81 4.48
N PHE A 9 35.26 8.94 3.66
CA PHE A 9 35.69 8.71 2.29
C PHE A 9 34.86 9.62 1.39
N VAL A 10 35.46 10.74 0.98
CA VAL A 10 34.93 11.57 -0.11
C VAL A 10 35.13 10.79 -1.40
N PHE A 11 34.15 9.95 -1.73
CA PHE A 11 34.00 9.41 -3.07
C PHE A 11 33.22 10.44 -3.90
N PHE A 12 33.91 11.07 -4.86
CA PHE A 12 33.28 11.77 -5.97
C PHE A 12 32.55 10.72 -6.82
N ILE A 13 31.34 10.36 -6.42
CA ILE A 13 30.37 9.69 -7.29
C ILE A 13 29.63 10.80 -8.01
N GLY A 14 29.59 10.72 -9.34
CA GLY A 14 28.86 11.68 -10.15
C GLY A 14 27.41 11.70 -9.68
N PHE A 15 26.99 12.83 -9.09
CA PHE A 15 25.58 13.13 -8.90
C PHE A 15 24.91 13.01 -10.27
N GLN A 16 24.19 11.92 -10.50
CA GLN A 16 23.06 12.01 -11.39
C GLN A 16 22.16 13.06 -10.75
N SER A 17 22.00 14.18 -11.44
CA SER A 17 21.09 15.23 -11.08
C SER A 17 19.68 14.67 -11.23
N TYR A 18 19.21 13.91 -10.24
CA TYR A 18 17.79 13.61 -10.10
C TYR A 18 17.06 14.94 -10.02
N SER A 19 16.01 15.14 -10.81
CA SER A 19 15.20 16.34 -10.67
C SER A 19 14.59 16.32 -9.27
N GLN A 20 15.03 17.24 -8.39
CA GLN A 20 14.41 17.38 -7.08
C GLN A 20 13.01 17.97 -7.27
N CYS A 21 12.01 17.16 -7.00
CA CYS A 21 10.62 17.59 -7.04
C CYS A 21 10.29 18.22 -5.69
N SER A 22 9.51 19.30 -5.69
CA SER A 22 9.05 19.84 -4.41
C SER A 22 8.11 18.82 -3.76
N ILE A 23 8.37 18.44 -2.52
CA ILE A 23 7.47 17.58 -1.74
C ILE A 23 6.26 18.41 -1.30
N ASN A 24 5.05 17.91 -1.55
CA ASN A 24 3.82 18.56 -1.08
C ASN A 24 3.69 18.36 0.45
N PRO A 25 3.38 19.41 1.24
CA PRO A 25 3.22 19.28 2.69
C PRO A 25 2.21 18.22 3.13
N PHE A 26 1.10 18.06 2.40
CA PHE A 26 0.13 16.99 2.67
C PHE A 26 0.76 15.60 2.54
N ILE A 27 1.59 15.39 1.52
CA ILE A 27 2.27 14.12 1.30
C ILE A 27 3.36 13.90 2.35
N GLN A 28 4.12 14.93 2.71
CA GLN A 28 5.06 14.84 3.83
C GLN A 28 4.33 14.42 5.12
N ASP A 29 3.27 15.13 5.50
CA ASP A 29 2.63 14.93 6.81
C ASP A 29 1.85 13.61 6.92
N ASN A 30 1.37 13.06 5.80
CA ASN A 30 0.50 11.88 5.81
C ASN A 30 1.11 10.62 5.20
N TYR A 31 2.18 10.74 4.39
CA TYR A 31 2.77 9.63 3.61
C TYR A 31 4.27 9.42 3.85
N GLU A 32 4.87 10.11 4.83
CA GLU A 32 6.28 9.88 5.17
C GLU A 32 6.54 8.44 5.65
N LEU A 33 5.64 7.89 6.46
CA LEU A 33 5.77 6.50 6.91
C LEU A 33 5.67 5.52 5.73
N ASP A 34 4.73 5.75 4.81
CA ASP A 34 4.58 4.96 3.59
C ASP A 34 5.85 4.96 2.75
N ALA A 35 6.43 6.15 2.52
CA ALA A 35 7.67 6.31 1.78
C ALA A 35 8.85 5.57 2.45
N LYS A 36 8.95 5.64 3.78
CA LYS A 36 9.97 4.91 4.56
C LYS A 36 9.82 3.40 4.44
N ILE A 37 8.58 2.88 4.52
CA ILE A 37 8.32 1.44 4.37
C ILE A 37 8.63 0.97 2.95
N LEU A 38 8.26 1.74 1.92
CA LEU A 38 8.56 1.43 0.53
C LEU A 38 10.07 1.36 0.26
N ALA A 39 10.83 2.34 0.77
CA ALA A 39 12.28 2.33 0.69
C ALA A 39 12.89 1.14 1.45
N LEU A 40 12.35 0.80 2.62
CA LEU A 40 12.83 -0.36 3.38
C LEU A 40 12.55 -1.69 2.67
N ARG A 41 11.38 -1.84 2.04
CA ARG A 41 11.07 -3.02 1.22
C ARG A 41 12.08 -3.21 0.09
N GLU A 42 12.50 -2.13 -0.56
CA GLU A 42 13.54 -2.17 -1.59
C GLU A 42 14.89 -2.62 -1.00
N ILE A 43 15.32 -2.01 0.10
CA ILE A 43 16.56 -2.36 0.82
C ILE A 43 16.57 -3.84 1.21
N LEU A 44 15.51 -4.32 1.87
CA LEU A 44 15.44 -5.69 2.37
C LEU A 44 15.34 -6.74 1.25
N ASN A 45 14.99 -6.33 0.02
CA ASN A 45 14.97 -7.22 -1.14
C ASN A 45 16.37 -7.42 -1.76
N ASP A 46 17.38 -6.63 -1.37
CA ASP A 46 18.78 -6.79 -1.76
C ASP A 46 19.70 -6.88 -0.52
N PRO A 47 20.11 -8.08 -0.09
CA PRO A 47 21.05 -8.27 1.02
C PRO A 47 22.43 -7.63 0.84
N LEU A 48 22.75 -7.12 -0.36
CA LEU A 48 24.00 -6.41 -0.64
C LEU A 48 23.81 -4.88 -0.61
N ASP A 49 22.60 -4.39 -0.35
CA ASP A 49 22.32 -2.97 -0.21
C ASP A 49 23.14 -2.39 0.96
N PRO A 50 23.82 -1.23 0.77
CA PRO A 50 24.67 -0.64 1.81
C PRO A 50 23.91 -0.27 3.09
N ASP A 51 22.59 -0.05 3.03
CA ASP A 51 21.74 0.27 4.17
C ASP A 51 20.97 -0.95 4.71
N TYR A 52 21.24 -2.17 4.22
CA TYR A 52 20.57 -3.39 4.68
C TYR A 52 20.69 -3.56 6.21
N ASP A 53 21.90 -3.38 6.74
CA ASP A 53 22.23 -3.46 8.16
C ASP A 53 22.20 -2.07 8.86
N ASN A 54 21.54 -1.08 8.27
CA ASN A 54 21.39 0.25 8.87
C ASN A 54 20.05 0.35 9.62
N PRO A 55 20.04 0.47 10.97
CA PRO A 55 18.81 0.59 11.74
C PRO A 55 18.02 1.87 11.45
N PHE A 56 18.72 2.95 11.08
CA PHE A 56 18.13 4.25 10.83
C PHE A 56 18.16 4.55 9.33
N LEU A 57 17.00 4.47 8.68
CA LEU A 57 16.85 4.74 7.25
C LEU A 57 17.24 6.19 6.92
N PRO A 58 18.24 6.42 6.05
CA PRO A 58 18.62 7.77 5.64
C PRO A 58 17.51 8.47 4.85
N GLU A 59 17.39 9.79 5.01
CA GLU A 59 16.40 10.62 4.33
C GLU A 59 16.45 10.50 2.80
N GLU A 60 17.65 10.39 2.24
CA GLU A 60 17.90 10.19 0.81
C GLU A 60 17.28 8.90 0.24
N ARG A 61 16.98 7.90 1.08
CA ARG A 61 16.37 6.64 0.63
C ARG A 61 14.87 6.76 0.42
N TYR A 62 14.17 7.54 1.25
CA TYR A 62 12.71 7.67 1.15
C TYR A 62 12.25 8.98 0.47
N THR A 63 13.13 9.97 0.33
CA THR A 63 12.83 11.22 -0.38
C THR A 63 12.31 10.99 -1.81
N PRO A 64 12.90 10.11 -2.64
CA PRO A 64 12.38 9.86 -4.00
C PRO A 64 10.95 9.32 -4.02
N TYR A 65 10.55 8.56 -2.98
CA TYR A 65 9.19 8.05 -2.86
C TYR A 65 8.19 9.17 -2.52
N LEU A 66 8.56 10.08 -1.62
CA LEU A 66 7.76 11.28 -1.31
C LEU A 66 7.59 12.20 -2.52
N GLU A 67 8.64 12.38 -3.31
CA GLU A 67 8.61 13.17 -4.55
C GLU A 67 7.65 12.55 -5.58
N ARG A 68 7.72 11.24 -5.79
CA ARG A 68 6.84 10.54 -6.74
C ARG A 68 5.39 10.47 -6.27
N LEU A 69 5.15 10.27 -4.97
CA LEU A 69 3.81 10.36 -4.37
C LEU A 69 3.25 11.79 -4.49
N THR A 70 4.09 12.81 -4.33
CA THR A 70 3.71 14.21 -4.60
C THR A 70 3.29 14.39 -6.05
N ALA A 71 4.07 13.87 -7.00
CA ALA A 71 3.72 13.98 -8.42
C ALA A 71 2.34 13.39 -8.74
N LEU A 72 2.00 12.25 -8.12
CA LEU A 72 0.65 11.68 -8.20
C LEU A 72 -0.38 12.59 -7.56
N TYR A 73 -0.16 13.04 -6.34
CA TYR A 73 -1.11 13.85 -5.58
C TYR A 73 -1.45 15.18 -6.28
N GLU A 74 -0.46 15.86 -6.85
CA GLU A 74 -0.67 17.08 -7.63
C GLU A 74 -1.53 16.84 -8.89
N ASN A 75 -1.59 15.58 -9.35
CA ASN A 75 -2.49 15.11 -10.39
C ASN A 75 -2.54 16.05 -11.62
N PRO A 76 -1.39 16.34 -12.27
CA PRO A 76 -1.30 17.37 -13.31
C PRO A 76 -2.21 17.10 -14.53
N ASN A 77 -2.58 15.84 -14.74
CA ASN A 77 -3.47 15.41 -15.82
C ASN A 77 -4.97 15.43 -15.42
N ASN A 78 -5.31 15.88 -14.20
CA ASN A 78 -6.66 15.90 -13.64
C ASN A 78 -7.39 14.54 -13.75
N SER A 79 -6.68 13.45 -13.47
CA SER A 79 -7.25 12.10 -13.47
C SER A 79 -8.17 11.92 -12.25
N PRO A 80 -9.48 11.66 -12.44
CA PRO A 80 -10.39 11.40 -11.32
C PRO A 80 -9.98 10.16 -10.52
N MET A 81 -9.37 9.17 -11.18
CA MET A 81 -8.88 7.96 -10.51
C MET A 81 -7.79 8.29 -9.50
N ILE A 82 -6.81 9.13 -9.86
CA ILE A 82 -5.71 9.52 -8.96
C ILE A 82 -6.25 10.35 -7.79
N ASP A 83 -7.19 11.27 -8.05
CA ASP A 83 -7.81 12.09 -7.01
C ASP A 83 -8.49 11.23 -5.93
N SER A 84 -9.23 10.18 -6.35
CA SER A 84 -9.84 9.23 -5.41
C SER A 84 -8.83 8.45 -4.56
N LEU A 85 -7.60 8.17 -5.04
CA LEU A 85 -6.64 7.34 -4.29
C LEU A 85 -6.27 7.96 -2.93
N PHE A 86 -6.02 9.27 -2.92
CA PHE A 86 -5.59 9.99 -1.73
C PHE A 86 -6.79 10.55 -0.95
N ASN A 87 -7.81 11.10 -1.63
CA ASN A 87 -8.88 11.84 -0.97
C ASN A 87 -10.09 10.99 -0.56
N GLU A 88 -10.39 9.92 -1.32
CA GLU A 88 -11.54 9.06 -1.03
C GLU A 88 -11.10 7.76 -0.34
N PHE A 89 -10.18 7.04 -0.96
CA PHE A 89 -9.73 5.74 -0.48
C PHE A 89 -8.66 5.84 0.61
N ASN A 90 -7.94 6.96 0.70
CA ASN A 90 -6.88 7.19 1.69
C ASN A 90 -5.94 5.96 1.81
N ILE A 91 -5.43 5.50 0.66
CA ILE A 91 -4.69 4.24 0.58
C ILE A 91 -3.29 4.45 1.15
N HIS A 92 -2.88 3.58 2.07
CA HIS A 92 -1.55 3.54 2.67
C HIS A 92 -0.88 2.18 2.43
N VAL A 93 0.43 2.14 2.55
CA VAL A 93 1.27 0.95 2.55
C VAL A 93 0.90 0.07 3.75
N ASN A 94 0.79 -1.23 3.50
CA ASN A 94 0.53 -2.21 4.55
C ASN A 94 1.83 -2.79 5.11
N LEU A 95 1.97 -2.90 6.43
CA LEU A 95 3.21 -3.42 7.00
C LEU A 95 3.23 -4.94 7.16
N GLU A 96 2.09 -5.62 7.07
CA GLU A 96 1.98 -7.05 7.42
C GLU A 96 1.57 -7.94 6.23
N TYR A 97 0.70 -7.43 5.35
CA TYR A 97 -0.13 -8.28 4.51
C TYR A 97 0.54 -8.73 3.21
N THR A 98 0.97 -7.80 2.35
CA THR A 98 1.55 -8.15 1.04
C THR A 98 3.04 -8.47 1.16
N PHE A 99 3.79 -7.54 1.73
CA PHE A 99 5.23 -7.65 1.97
C PHE A 99 5.48 -7.28 3.43
N PRO A 100 5.51 -8.27 4.35
CA PRO A 100 5.74 -8.03 5.77
C PRO A 100 7.05 -7.25 5.96
N THR A 101 6.92 -6.04 6.51
CA THR A 101 8.02 -5.11 6.73
C THR A 101 7.88 -4.56 8.14
N PRO A 102 8.12 -5.37 9.18
CA PRO A 102 8.04 -4.91 10.56
C PRO A 102 9.04 -3.79 10.80
N ILE A 103 8.59 -2.71 11.45
CA ILE A 103 9.42 -1.51 11.70
C ILE A 103 9.56 -1.15 13.18
N SER A 104 8.95 -1.94 14.05
CA SER A 104 8.72 -1.52 15.44
C SER A 104 9.11 -2.54 16.49
N GLY A 105 9.25 -3.82 16.15
CA GLY A 105 9.52 -4.82 17.19
C GLY A 105 10.38 -6.00 16.78
N ILE A 106 10.83 -6.71 17.80
CA ILE A 106 11.67 -7.90 17.72
C ILE A 106 11.07 -8.94 18.67
N MET A 107 10.99 -10.18 18.21
CA MET A 107 10.63 -11.32 19.05
C MET A 107 11.84 -12.23 19.20
N PHE A 108 12.09 -12.70 20.42
CA PHE A 108 13.17 -13.63 20.69
C PHE A 108 12.83 -14.61 21.81
N SER A 109 13.49 -15.77 21.81
CA SER A 109 13.30 -16.83 22.80
C SER A 109 14.51 -16.95 23.73
N VAL A 110 14.25 -17.36 24.98
CA VAL A 110 15.25 -17.56 26.03
C VAL A 110 14.84 -18.78 26.87
N ASP A 111 15.81 -19.54 27.42
CA ASP A 111 15.50 -20.55 28.43
C ASP A 111 14.89 -19.87 29.67
N SER A 112 13.74 -20.35 30.13
CA SER A 112 13.00 -19.74 31.24
C SER A 112 13.77 -19.70 32.55
N ASN A 113 14.80 -20.52 32.73
CA ASN A 113 15.64 -20.56 33.94
C ASN A 113 16.90 -19.70 33.83
N THR A 114 17.10 -19.03 32.70
CA THR A 114 18.23 -18.10 32.53
C THR A 114 18.19 -17.03 33.61
N SER A 115 19.34 -16.74 34.22
CA SER A 115 19.41 -16.01 35.49
C SER A 115 18.77 -14.63 35.46
N TRP A 116 18.74 -13.98 34.29
CA TRP A 116 18.23 -12.62 34.10
C TRP A 116 16.75 -12.56 33.68
N VAL A 117 16.12 -13.68 33.31
CA VAL A 117 14.77 -13.67 32.70
C VAL A 117 13.71 -13.12 33.66
N GLU A 118 13.80 -13.42 34.95
CA GLU A 118 12.81 -12.95 35.91
C GLU A 118 12.97 -11.45 36.22
N ASP A 119 14.21 -10.97 36.30
CA ASP A 119 14.49 -9.53 36.45
C ASP A 119 14.04 -8.76 35.21
N PHE A 120 14.30 -9.31 34.02
CA PHE A 120 13.89 -8.71 32.75
C PHE A 120 12.37 -8.60 32.63
N LYS A 121 11.60 -9.67 32.96
CA LYS A 121 10.12 -9.60 33.00
C LYS A 121 9.60 -8.50 33.92
N ASN A 122 10.22 -8.34 35.09
CA ASN A 122 9.71 -7.46 36.14
C ASN A 122 10.14 -5.99 35.94
N THR A 123 11.28 -5.75 35.30
CA THR A 123 11.92 -4.43 35.26
C THR A 123 12.26 -3.93 33.87
N GLY A 124 12.28 -4.81 32.86
CA GLY A 124 12.82 -4.50 31.53
C GLY A 124 14.35 -4.45 31.47
N ILE A 125 15.05 -4.77 32.56
CA ILE A 125 16.51 -4.76 32.67
C ILE A 125 16.99 -6.17 33.00
N SER A 126 17.92 -6.69 32.20
CA SER A 126 18.44 -8.05 32.33
C SER A 126 19.72 -8.12 33.18
N GLY A 127 20.50 -7.05 33.24
CA GLY A 127 21.86 -7.07 33.78
C GLY A 127 22.89 -7.66 32.81
N VAL A 128 22.47 -8.11 31.63
CA VAL A 128 23.35 -8.45 30.50
C VAL A 128 23.65 -7.16 29.75
N ALA A 129 24.85 -6.62 29.94
CA ALA A 129 25.23 -5.31 29.41
C ALA A 129 24.89 -5.11 27.92
N ILE A 130 25.17 -6.11 27.07
CA ILE A 130 24.89 -6.01 25.62
C ILE A 130 23.38 -5.90 25.35
N LEU A 131 22.55 -6.68 26.04
CA LEU A 131 21.09 -6.63 25.89
C LEU A 131 20.55 -5.29 26.40
N ASP A 132 20.98 -4.86 27.59
CA ASP A 132 20.51 -3.62 28.20
C ASP A 132 20.94 -2.39 27.37
N ASP A 133 22.15 -2.42 26.79
CA ASP A 133 22.65 -1.38 25.88
C ASP A 133 21.79 -1.33 24.61
N LEU A 134 21.49 -2.46 23.96
CA LEU A 134 20.62 -2.51 22.77
C LEU A 134 19.20 -2.02 23.09
N MET A 135 18.65 -2.44 24.22
CA MET A 135 17.32 -2.00 24.67
C MET A 135 17.28 -0.49 24.87
N ALA A 136 18.32 0.09 25.46
CA ALA A 136 18.40 1.52 25.72
C ALA A 136 18.71 2.34 24.46
N GLU A 137 19.64 1.90 23.62
CA GLU A 137 20.09 2.60 22.41
C GLU A 137 18.95 2.79 21.41
N TYR A 138 18.15 1.74 21.20
CA TYR A 138 17.04 1.74 20.25
C TYR A 138 15.67 1.92 20.91
N LEU A 139 15.64 2.37 22.18
CA LEU A 139 14.43 2.70 22.93
C LEU A 139 13.39 1.56 22.97
N PHE A 140 13.85 0.32 23.10
CA PHE A 140 12.97 -0.83 23.24
C PHE A 140 12.39 -0.94 24.65
N SER A 141 11.18 -1.49 24.71
CA SER A 141 10.52 -1.92 25.93
C SER A 141 9.83 -3.26 25.69
N ILE A 142 9.58 -4.02 26.76
CA ILE A 142 8.83 -5.27 26.65
C ILE A 142 7.36 -4.93 26.40
N ASP A 143 6.86 -5.32 25.24
CA ASP A 143 5.44 -5.28 24.92
C ASP A 143 4.70 -6.42 25.62
N SER A 144 5.21 -7.64 25.43
CA SER A 144 4.59 -8.86 25.93
C SER A 144 5.60 -9.98 26.07
N PHE A 145 5.23 -11.00 26.85
CA PHE A 145 5.98 -12.25 26.92
C PHE A 145 5.06 -13.44 27.13
N ILE A 146 5.50 -14.59 26.63
CA ILE A 146 4.79 -15.87 26.74
C ILE A 146 5.74 -16.88 27.37
N VAL A 147 5.33 -17.46 28.49
CA VAL A 147 6.04 -18.59 29.11
C VAL A 147 5.44 -19.88 28.58
N LEU A 148 6.29 -20.77 28.05
CA LEU A 148 5.94 -22.09 27.55
C LEU A 148 6.49 -23.15 28.52
N PRO A 149 5.71 -23.57 29.54
CA PRO A 149 6.24 -24.41 30.63
C PRO A 149 6.68 -25.79 30.18
N SER A 150 6.06 -26.33 29.12
CA SER A 150 6.38 -27.64 28.57
C SER A 150 7.75 -27.71 27.89
N SER A 151 8.20 -26.59 27.31
CA SER A 151 9.51 -26.48 26.66
C SER A 151 10.55 -25.77 27.53
N GLY A 152 10.14 -25.13 28.63
CA GLY A 152 11.02 -24.32 29.46
C GLY A 152 11.54 -23.08 28.72
N ILE A 153 10.72 -22.50 27.83
CA ILE A 153 11.09 -21.34 27.01
C ILE A 153 10.22 -20.15 27.39
N THR A 154 10.83 -18.99 27.50
CA THR A 154 10.12 -17.70 27.53
C THR A 154 10.35 -17.00 26.20
N ILE A 155 9.28 -16.56 25.56
CA ILE A 155 9.32 -15.74 24.35
C ILE A 155 9.02 -14.31 24.76
N PHE A 156 9.87 -13.38 24.37
CA PHE A 156 9.67 -11.94 24.57
C PHE A 156 9.36 -11.27 23.24
N THR A 157 8.40 -10.35 23.26
CA THR A 157 8.18 -9.36 22.20
C THR A 157 8.60 -8.01 22.77
N ILE A 158 9.57 -7.37 22.13
CA ILE A 158 9.99 -6.01 22.47
C ILE A 158 9.56 -5.06 21.35
N ILE A 159 9.17 -3.84 21.71
CA ILE A 159 8.79 -2.78 20.76
C ILE A 159 9.57 -1.51 21.04
N THR A 160 10.00 -0.81 19.99
CA THR A 160 10.68 0.48 20.07
C THR A 160 9.66 1.62 20.14
N SER A 161 10.03 2.71 20.81
CA SER A 161 9.28 3.97 20.76
C SER A 161 9.65 4.85 19.56
N HIS A 162 10.56 4.42 18.67
CA HIS A 162 10.79 5.11 17.41
C HIS A 162 9.57 4.96 16.48
N ASP A 163 9.20 6.03 15.78
CA ASP A 163 8.11 6.00 14.79
C ASP A 163 8.43 5.06 13.61
N PHE A 164 9.72 4.82 13.37
CA PHE A 164 10.23 3.92 12.35
C PHE A 164 11.63 3.44 12.74
N LEU A 165 11.89 2.14 12.64
CA LEU A 165 13.20 1.53 12.82
C LEU A 165 13.33 0.31 11.89
N ASN A 166 14.45 0.17 11.18
CA ASN A 166 14.75 -1.07 10.47
C ASN A 166 15.18 -2.14 11.50
N VAL A 167 14.20 -2.81 12.11
CA VAL A 167 14.44 -3.83 13.14
C VAL A 167 15.13 -5.08 12.58
N THR A 168 15.04 -5.33 11.27
CA THR A 168 15.74 -6.43 10.60
C THR A 168 17.26 -6.25 10.71
N ALA A 169 17.77 -5.02 10.61
CA ALA A 169 19.20 -4.72 10.77
C ALA A 169 19.75 -5.05 12.17
N LEU A 170 18.88 -5.22 13.16
CA LEU A 170 19.27 -5.47 14.56
C LEU A 170 19.27 -6.96 14.93
N ILE A 171 18.70 -7.84 14.10
CA ILE A 171 18.48 -9.23 14.46
C ILE A 171 19.79 -9.94 14.82
N ASP A 172 20.83 -9.77 14.00
CA ASP A 172 22.15 -10.38 14.23
C ASP A 172 22.80 -9.90 15.54
N ASP A 173 22.57 -8.65 15.95
CA ASP A 173 23.12 -8.12 17.20
C ASP A 173 22.41 -8.75 18.42
N PHE A 174 21.10 -9.01 18.33
CA PHE A 174 20.35 -9.76 19.36
C PHE A 174 20.72 -11.25 19.37
N GLU A 175 20.86 -11.89 18.21
CA GLU A 175 21.29 -13.30 18.10
C GLU A 175 22.73 -13.52 18.57
N GLY A 176 23.55 -12.46 18.58
CA GLY A 176 24.89 -12.48 19.15
C GLY A 176 24.94 -12.66 20.68
N ILE A 177 23.81 -12.54 21.38
CA ILE A 177 23.69 -12.73 22.83
C ILE A 177 23.48 -14.23 23.12
N SER A 178 24.38 -14.84 23.90
CA SER A 178 24.48 -16.31 24.04
C SER A 178 23.22 -17.03 24.51
N ASP A 179 22.37 -16.36 25.28
CA ASP A 179 21.15 -16.94 25.86
C ASP A 179 19.91 -16.75 24.98
N ILE A 180 20.03 -15.90 23.95
CA ILE A 180 18.95 -15.55 23.03
C ILE A 180 19.00 -16.47 21.80
N PHE A 181 17.84 -16.95 21.37
CA PHE A 181 17.69 -17.75 20.16
C PHE A 181 16.31 -17.55 19.51
N ASN A 182 16.14 -17.99 18.26
CA ASN A 182 14.93 -17.75 17.47
C ASN A 182 14.53 -16.27 17.48
N CYS A 183 15.49 -15.40 17.16
CA CYS A 183 15.25 -13.96 17.05
C CYS A 183 14.71 -13.65 15.66
N TYR A 184 13.70 -12.79 15.57
CA TYR A 184 13.20 -12.31 14.29
C TYR A 184 12.48 -10.98 14.47
N ALA A 185 12.44 -10.19 13.41
CA ALA A 185 11.68 -8.96 13.38
C ALA A 185 10.18 -9.29 13.50
N ALA A 186 9.48 -8.61 14.40
CA ALA A 186 8.09 -8.89 14.73
C ALA A 186 7.40 -7.61 15.21
N GLY A 187 6.29 -7.22 14.61
CA GLY A 187 5.50 -6.07 15.04
C GLY A 187 4.01 -6.40 14.99
N LEU A 188 3.26 -5.99 16.02
CA LEU A 188 1.80 -6.01 16.01
C LEU A 188 1.31 -4.81 15.20
N GLU A 189 1.51 -4.86 13.89
CA GLU A 189 1.14 -3.75 13.03
C GLU A 189 -0.25 -3.97 12.45
N THR A 190 -0.90 -2.87 12.04
CA THR A 190 -2.31 -2.89 11.68
C THR A 190 -2.52 -3.62 10.36
N ARG A 191 -2.70 -4.95 10.41
CA ARG A 191 -3.12 -5.76 9.27
C ARG A 191 -4.25 -5.10 8.48
N PHE A 192 -5.22 -4.59 9.22
CA PHE A 192 -6.35 -3.83 8.71
C PHE A 192 -6.04 -2.33 8.78
N ASN A 193 -5.49 -1.80 7.69
CA ASN A 193 -5.04 -0.40 7.60
C ASN A 193 -5.95 0.49 6.73
N TYR A 194 -7.03 -0.05 6.14
CA TYR A 194 -7.89 0.75 5.28
C TYR A 194 -8.77 1.70 6.11
N THR A 195 -8.63 3.00 5.86
CA THR A 195 -9.32 4.07 6.61
C THR A 195 -10.14 5.01 5.73
N GLY A 196 -10.17 4.76 4.41
CA GLY A 196 -10.93 5.55 3.45
C GLY A 196 -12.44 5.41 3.59
N ILE A 197 -13.17 5.99 2.63
CA ILE A 197 -14.62 5.83 2.54
C ILE A 197 -14.99 4.35 2.46
N GLN A 198 -16.13 3.96 3.02
CA GLN A 198 -16.57 2.58 2.98
C GLN A 198 -16.74 2.11 1.52
N TYR A 199 -15.92 1.13 1.13
CA TYR A 199 -15.88 0.55 -0.20
C TYR A 199 -16.08 -0.96 -0.11
N TYR A 200 -16.70 -1.54 -1.12
CA TYR A 200 -17.03 -2.96 -1.15
C TYR A 200 -16.51 -3.57 -2.44
N ILE A 201 -15.82 -4.70 -2.33
CA ILE A 201 -15.49 -5.55 -3.47
C ILE A 201 -16.50 -6.69 -3.44
N HIS A 202 -17.32 -6.78 -4.49
CA HIS A 202 -18.54 -7.58 -4.52
C HIS A 202 -19.51 -7.23 -3.37
N THR A 203 -19.52 -8.03 -2.30
CA THR A 203 -20.37 -7.84 -1.11
C THR A 203 -19.57 -7.74 0.17
N GLU A 204 -18.24 -7.78 0.09
CA GLU A 204 -17.35 -7.77 1.25
C GLU A 204 -16.74 -6.38 1.41
N PRO A 205 -16.67 -5.84 2.65
CA PRO A 205 -16.05 -4.56 2.89
C PRO A 205 -14.54 -4.65 2.67
N VAL A 206 -13.96 -3.57 2.14
CA VAL A 206 -12.50 -3.43 2.14
C VAL A 206 -12.01 -3.11 3.55
N GLU A 207 -11.01 -3.85 4.00
CA GLU A 207 -10.41 -3.69 5.33
C GLU A 207 -8.89 -3.51 5.26
N VAL A 208 -8.27 -3.82 4.11
CA VAL A 208 -6.83 -3.76 3.90
C VAL A 208 -6.54 -3.02 2.60
N CYS A 209 -5.52 -2.19 2.60
CA CYS A 209 -5.00 -1.54 1.40
C CYS A 209 -3.47 -1.53 1.40
N ASP A 210 -2.85 -1.46 0.23
CA ASP A 210 -1.39 -1.38 0.10
C ASP A 210 -0.99 -0.52 -1.10
N ILE A 211 0.22 0.01 -1.06
CA ILE A 211 0.90 0.63 -2.20
C ILE A 211 2.12 -0.23 -2.52
N ILE A 212 2.21 -0.68 -3.77
CA ILE A 212 3.29 -1.53 -4.27
C ILE A 212 3.96 -0.80 -5.42
N ILE A 213 5.29 -0.82 -5.46
CA ILE A 213 6.06 -0.15 -6.50
C ILE A 213 6.98 -1.15 -7.21
N SER A 214 6.95 -1.12 -8.54
CA SER A 214 7.85 -1.90 -9.39
C SER A 214 8.40 -1.00 -10.50
N GLY A 215 9.64 -0.55 -10.31
CA GLY A 215 10.23 0.49 -11.15
C GLY A 215 9.36 1.75 -11.16
N ASN A 216 8.87 2.13 -12.34
CA ASN A 216 8.03 3.33 -12.51
C ASN A 216 6.53 3.10 -12.20
N GLN A 217 6.10 1.86 -12.00
CA GLN A 217 4.70 1.53 -11.78
C GLN A 217 4.35 1.59 -10.29
N PHE A 218 3.30 2.33 -9.96
CA PHE A 218 2.61 2.28 -8.68
C PHE A 218 1.33 1.46 -8.84
N GLU A 219 1.15 0.52 -7.93
CA GLU A 219 -0.07 -0.26 -7.78
C GLU A 219 -0.69 0.06 -6.40
N PHE A 220 -1.93 0.54 -6.42
CA PHE A 220 -2.73 0.80 -5.24
C PHE A 220 -3.76 -0.33 -5.13
N VAL A 221 -3.63 -1.16 -4.11
CA VAL A 221 -4.46 -2.37 -3.95
C VAL A 221 -5.42 -2.19 -2.79
N LEU A 222 -6.67 -2.62 -2.99
CA LEU A 222 -7.68 -2.76 -1.96
C LEU A 222 -8.02 -4.24 -1.82
N TYR A 223 -8.10 -4.76 -0.60
CA TYR A 223 -8.47 -6.15 -0.32
C TYR A 223 -9.71 -6.27 0.56
N ALA A 224 -10.52 -7.29 0.30
CA ALA A 224 -11.78 -7.58 0.99
C ALA A 224 -12.00 -9.10 1.18
N GLY A 225 -12.99 -9.44 2.02
CA GLY A 225 -13.39 -10.82 2.30
C GLY A 225 -12.72 -11.37 3.56
N ASP A 226 -12.32 -12.66 3.56
CA ASP A 226 -11.69 -13.27 4.73
C ASP A 226 -10.22 -12.85 4.88
N CYS A 227 -10.00 -11.61 5.28
CA CYS A 227 -8.68 -11.00 5.43
C CYS A 227 -7.86 -11.58 6.61
N LEU A 228 -8.49 -12.34 7.51
CA LEU A 228 -7.74 -13.15 8.48
C LEU A 228 -7.08 -14.37 7.83
N ALA A 229 -7.70 -14.93 6.79
CA ALA A 229 -7.18 -16.05 6.01
C ALA A 229 -6.48 -15.62 4.71
N GLY A 230 -6.18 -14.33 4.55
CA GLY A 230 -5.48 -13.83 3.36
C GLY A 230 -6.40 -13.32 2.24
N CYS A 231 -7.49 -12.64 2.60
CA CYS A 231 -8.44 -11.86 1.79
C CYS A 231 -8.87 -12.54 0.48
N SER A 232 -10.17 -12.80 0.34
CA SER A 232 -10.67 -13.54 -0.81
C SER A 232 -10.75 -12.72 -2.10
N TYR A 233 -10.77 -11.39 -1.99
CA TYR A 233 -10.99 -10.48 -3.11
C TYR A 233 -10.01 -9.31 -3.06
N TYR A 234 -9.64 -8.79 -4.24
CA TYR A 234 -8.84 -7.58 -4.35
C TYR A 234 -9.16 -6.81 -5.63
N GLU A 235 -8.92 -5.51 -5.61
CA GLU A 235 -8.95 -4.62 -6.76
C GLU A 235 -7.68 -3.77 -6.78
N SER A 236 -7.04 -3.66 -7.93
CA SER A 236 -5.81 -2.89 -8.11
C SER A 236 -6.00 -1.72 -9.06
N ARG A 237 -5.36 -0.60 -8.73
CA ARG A 237 -5.35 0.63 -9.49
C ARG A 237 -3.91 0.98 -9.83
N TYR A 238 -3.64 1.20 -11.12
CA TYR A 238 -2.28 1.38 -11.61
C TYR A 238 -2.04 2.80 -12.09
N THR A 239 -0.88 3.35 -11.77
CA THR A 239 -0.37 4.61 -12.31
C THR A 239 1.14 4.51 -12.47
N TYR A 240 1.71 5.41 -13.27
CA TYR A 240 3.13 5.36 -13.63
C TYR A 240 3.76 6.72 -13.38
N VAL A 241 4.81 6.74 -12.58
CA VAL A 241 5.60 7.94 -12.30
C VAL A 241 7.07 7.62 -12.48
N THR A 242 7.72 8.40 -13.33
CA THR A 242 9.16 8.33 -13.55
C THR A 242 9.94 8.82 -12.32
N GLU A 243 11.24 8.58 -12.29
CA GLU A 243 12.15 9.15 -11.29
C GLU A 243 12.20 10.69 -11.37
N ASP A 244 11.92 11.26 -12.55
CA ASP A 244 11.83 12.71 -12.75
C ASP A 244 10.42 13.28 -12.44
N CYS A 245 9.61 12.54 -11.66
CA CYS A 245 8.26 12.92 -11.24
C CYS A 245 7.27 13.20 -12.40
N GLU A 246 7.50 12.63 -13.57
CA GLU A 246 6.54 12.71 -14.66
C GLU A 246 5.47 11.64 -14.47
N VAL A 247 4.23 12.08 -14.24
CA VAL A 247 3.06 11.19 -14.26
C VAL A 247 2.77 10.82 -15.70
N LEU A 248 3.18 9.61 -16.09
CA LEU A 248 2.89 9.08 -17.41
C LEU A 248 1.39 8.80 -17.48
N SER A 249 0.77 9.16 -18.62
CA SER A 249 -0.66 8.95 -18.84
C SER A 249 -1.03 7.54 -18.41
N THR A 250 -1.88 7.46 -17.39
CA THR A 250 -2.34 6.20 -16.80
C THR A 250 -2.82 5.31 -17.94
N LEU A 251 -2.18 4.16 -18.14
CA LEU A 251 -2.87 3.07 -18.80
C LEU A 251 -4.06 2.79 -17.89
N GLU A 252 -5.22 3.28 -18.29
CA GLU A 252 -6.50 2.85 -17.75
C GLU A 252 -6.52 1.34 -17.93
N ASN A 253 -6.02 0.58 -16.95
CA ASN A 253 -6.28 -0.83 -16.83
C ASN A 253 -7.72 -0.93 -16.35
N ASP A 254 -8.59 -0.63 -17.29
CA ASP A 254 -10.00 -0.86 -17.24
C ASP A 254 -10.20 -2.36 -17.14
N LEU A 255 -10.40 -2.82 -15.91
CA LEU A 255 -11.40 -3.84 -15.70
C LEU A 255 -12.74 -3.26 -16.22
N SER A 256 -12.99 -3.46 -17.52
CA SER A 256 -14.28 -3.29 -18.21
C SER A 256 -14.89 -1.87 -18.40
N LYS A 257 -14.15 -0.86 -18.90
CA LYS A 257 -14.84 0.33 -19.46
C LYS A 257 -15.39 0.01 -20.84
N ILE A 258 -16.69 -0.24 -20.84
CA ILE A 258 -17.50 -0.13 -22.04
C ILE A 258 -17.52 1.36 -22.41
N THR A 259 -17.15 1.76 -23.62
CA THR A 259 -17.17 3.15 -24.10
C THR A 259 -18.26 3.35 -25.14
N LEU A 260 -18.93 4.50 -25.15
CA LEU A 260 -20.03 4.81 -26.08
C LEU A 260 -19.60 5.75 -27.21
N TYR A 261 -19.99 5.45 -28.44
CA TYR A 261 -19.70 6.31 -29.59
C TYR A 261 -20.71 6.14 -30.72
N PRO A 262 -20.92 7.14 -31.59
CA PRO A 262 -20.44 8.51 -31.43
C PRO A 262 -21.21 9.23 -30.32
N ASN A 263 -20.59 10.22 -29.70
CA ASN A 263 -21.26 11.17 -28.82
C ASN A 263 -20.78 12.58 -29.19
N PRO A 264 -21.62 13.48 -29.72
CA PRO A 264 -23.07 13.34 -29.92
C PRO A 264 -23.49 12.30 -30.98
N VAL A 265 -24.66 11.69 -30.80
CA VAL A 265 -25.23 10.63 -31.65
C VAL A 265 -26.42 11.14 -32.45
N SER A 266 -26.55 10.67 -33.70
CA SER A 266 -27.74 10.88 -34.53
C SER A 266 -28.70 9.70 -34.42
N ASP A 267 -28.41 8.57 -35.06
CA ASP A 267 -29.39 7.47 -35.16
C ASP A 267 -28.95 6.19 -34.46
N LYS A 268 -27.65 5.92 -34.41
CA LYS A 268 -27.08 4.67 -33.92
C LYS A 268 -25.96 4.95 -32.94
N LEU A 269 -26.11 4.42 -31.72
CA LEU A 269 -25.10 4.45 -30.67
C LEU A 269 -24.43 3.08 -30.61
N TYR A 270 -23.11 3.08 -30.61
CA TYR A 270 -22.26 1.91 -30.49
C TYR A 270 -21.59 1.89 -29.13
N PHE A 271 -21.11 0.71 -28.76
CA PHE A 271 -20.20 0.58 -27.64
C PHE A 271 -19.02 -0.34 -27.95
N SER A 272 -17.88 -0.07 -27.32
CA SER A 272 -16.67 -0.92 -27.38
C SER A 272 -16.23 -1.30 -25.97
N GLY A 273 -15.69 -2.50 -25.80
CA GLY A 273 -15.27 -3.06 -24.51
C GLY A 273 -15.51 -4.57 -24.46
N ASN A 274 -15.34 -5.20 -23.29
CA ASN A 274 -15.58 -6.64 -23.12
C ASN A 274 -17.09 -6.95 -23.12
N SER A 275 -17.67 -7.14 -24.29
CA SER A 275 -19.12 -7.32 -24.46
C SER A 275 -19.67 -8.66 -23.95
N SER A 276 -18.80 -9.63 -23.64
CA SER A 276 -19.21 -10.98 -23.20
C SER A 276 -19.82 -11.01 -21.80
N GLU A 277 -19.62 -9.95 -21.02
CA GLU A 277 -20.08 -9.86 -19.63
C GLU A 277 -21.37 -9.04 -19.49
N ILE A 278 -21.81 -8.35 -20.55
CA ILE A 278 -22.99 -7.49 -20.47
C ILE A 278 -24.26 -8.36 -20.47
N VAL A 279 -25.15 -8.12 -19.49
CA VAL A 279 -26.43 -8.83 -19.31
C VAL A 279 -27.61 -7.98 -19.74
N SER A 280 -27.57 -6.67 -19.49
CA SER A 280 -28.63 -5.76 -19.99
C SER A 280 -28.17 -4.32 -20.08
N LEU A 281 -28.79 -3.57 -21.00
CA LEU A 281 -28.60 -2.13 -21.18
C LEU A 281 -29.93 -1.39 -20.97
N GLN A 282 -29.89 -0.24 -20.31
CA GLN A 282 -31.07 0.60 -20.07
C GLN A 282 -30.79 2.06 -20.42
N ILE A 283 -31.63 2.67 -21.24
CA ILE A 283 -31.56 4.12 -21.53
C ILE A 283 -32.57 4.84 -20.63
N ILE A 284 -32.11 5.88 -19.95
CA ILE A 284 -32.86 6.66 -18.97
C ILE A 284 -32.80 8.14 -19.36
N SER A 285 -33.93 8.83 -19.26
CA SER A 285 -33.99 10.29 -19.44
C SER A 285 -33.40 11.05 -18.24
N ILE A 286 -33.13 12.35 -18.41
CA ILE A 286 -32.67 13.21 -17.30
C ILE A 286 -33.65 13.29 -16.12
N GLN A 287 -34.93 12.97 -16.32
CA GLN A 287 -35.93 12.90 -15.25
C GLN A 287 -36.00 11.51 -14.58
N GLY A 288 -35.06 10.60 -14.87
CA GLY A 288 -35.03 9.25 -14.31
C GLY A 288 -36.06 8.28 -14.93
N LYS A 289 -36.79 8.69 -15.96
CA LYS A 289 -37.74 7.81 -16.65
C LYS A 289 -36.98 6.83 -17.57
N LEU A 290 -37.24 5.53 -17.40
CA LEU A 290 -36.79 4.47 -18.30
C LEU A 290 -37.40 4.67 -19.69
N ILE A 291 -36.54 4.78 -20.71
CA ILE A 291 -36.91 4.99 -22.10
C ILE A 291 -36.84 3.70 -22.89
N GLN A 292 -35.79 2.91 -22.70
CA GLN A 292 -35.56 1.67 -23.44
C GLN A 292 -34.77 0.69 -22.58
N LYS A 293 -35.07 -0.60 -22.73
CA LYS A 293 -34.33 -1.71 -22.11
C LYS A 293 -34.00 -2.76 -23.17
N LEU A 294 -32.75 -3.17 -23.21
CA LEU A 294 -32.21 -4.16 -24.14
C LEU A 294 -31.65 -5.33 -23.35
N ASN A 295 -32.16 -6.53 -23.61
CA ASN A 295 -31.71 -7.77 -22.97
C ASN A 295 -30.88 -8.67 -23.93
N ASN A 296 -30.91 -8.38 -25.23
CA ASN A 296 -30.09 -9.06 -26.24
C ASN A 296 -29.06 -8.07 -26.75
N ILE A 297 -27.78 -8.41 -26.61
CA ILE A 297 -26.71 -7.43 -26.71
C ILE A 297 -26.07 -7.49 -28.08
N SER A 298 -26.50 -6.59 -28.96
CA SER A 298 -25.80 -6.19 -30.16
C SER A 298 -24.89 -5.01 -29.83
N THR A 299 -23.74 -4.89 -30.50
CA THR A 299 -22.82 -3.73 -30.38
C THR A 299 -23.40 -2.41 -30.92
N GLU A 300 -24.66 -2.44 -31.39
CA GLU A 300 -25.40 -1.33 -31.97
C GLU A 300 -26.73 -1.14 -31.23
N ILE A 301 -27.04 0.10 -30.90
CA ILE A 301 -28.25 0.55 -30.22
C ILE A 301 -28.92 1.61 -31.09
N ASP A 302 -30.14 1.34 -31.56
CA ASP A 302 -30.95 2.30 -32.29
C ASP A 302 -31.53 3.35 -31.33
N VAL A 303 -31.14 4.62 -31.54
CA VAL A 303 -31.58 5.79 -30.78
C VAL A 303 -32.29 6.82 -31.68
N SER A 304 -32.64 6.45 -32.91
CA SER A 304 -33.28 7.34 -33.91
C SER A 304 -34.60 7.94 -33.43
N GLN A 305 -35.32 7.23 -32.55
CA GLN A 305 -36.61 7.66 -32.02
C GLN A 305 -36.49 8.62 -30.82
N LEU A 306 -35.29 8.82 -30.29
CA LEU A 306 -35.05 9.77 -29.19
C LEU A 306 -35.09 11.20 -29.71
N LYS A 307 -35.68 12.09 -28.91
CA LYS A 307 -35.62 13.54 -29.21
C LYS A 307 -34.23 14.07 -28.90
N ALA A 308 -33.85 15.16 -29.55
CA ALA A 308 -32.61 15.87 -29.22
C ALA A 308 -32.56 16.21 -27.72
N GLY A 309 -31.45 15.88 -27.07
CA GLY A 309 -31.31 16.00 -25.62
C GLY A 309 -30.29 15.07 -25.00
N MET A 310 -30.11 15.20 -23.69
CA MET A 310 -29.20 14.37 -22.90
C MET A 310 -29.90 13.13 -22.37
N TYR A 311 -29.19 12.00 -22.38
CA TYR A 311 -29.66 10.72 -21.87
C TYR A 311 -28.55 10.02 -21.08
N PHE A 312 -28.94 9.10 -20.22
CA PHE A 312 -28.05 8.18 -19.53
C PHE A 312 -28.27 6.77 -20.06
N ILE A 313 -27.21 5.97 -20.13
CA ILE A 313 -27.28 4.53 -20.35
C ILE A 313 -26.64 3.82 -19.16
N GLU A 314 -27.39 2.92 -18.57
CA GLU A 314 -26.97 2.05 -17.48
C GLU A 314 -26.65 0.66 -18.05
N ILE A 315 -25.49 0.15 -17.67
CA ILE A 315 -24.93 -1.09 -18.19
C ILE A 315 -24.79 -2.09 -17.05
N LYS A 316 -25.56 -3.17 -17.15
CA LYS A 316 -25.52 -4.27 -16.19
C LYS A 316 -24.75 -5.44 -16.79
N THR A 317 -23.75 -5.91 -16.08
CA THR A 317 -22.96 -7.10 -16.38
C THR A 317 -23.43 -8.31 -15.57
N SER A 318 -22.82 -9.47 -15.79
CA SER A 318 -23.04 -10.69 -14.99
C SER A 318 -22.66 -10.52 -13.52
N GLU A 319 -21.78 -9.56 -13.22
CA GLU A 319 -21.27 -9.30 -11.87
C GLU A 319 -22.05 -8.21 -11.13
N GLY A 320 -22.82 -7.38 -11.83
CA GLY A 320 -23.54 -6.27 -11.21
C GLY A 320 -23.84 -5.14 -12.18
N ILE A 321 -24.23 -3.97 -11.66
CA ILE A 321 -24.24 -2.74 -12.47
C ILE A 321 -22.83 -2.16 -12.41
N ASN A 322 -22.12 -2.18 -13.53
CA ASN A 322 -20.70 -1.78 -13.55
C ASN A 322 -20.52 -0.36 -14.10
N ASN A 323 -21.52 0.22 -14.79
CA ASN A 323 -21.30 1.51 -15.46
C ASN A 323 -22.60 2.29 -15.78
N ILE A 324 -22.59 3.61 -15.57
CA ILE A 324 -23.61 4.57 -16.05
C ILE A 324 -22.91 5.67 -16.84
N GLN A 325 -23.32 5.87 -18.10
CA GLN A 325 -22.71 6.86 -18.98
C GLN A 325 -23.73 7.81 -19.60
N LYS A 326 -23.31 9.04 -19.86
CA LYS A 326 -24.12 10.06 -20.54
C LYS A 326 -23.84 10.08 -22.04
N PHE A 327 -24.87 10.29 -22.85
CA PHE A 327 -24.72 10.62 -24.27
C PHE A 327 -25.70 11.72 -24.70
N ILE A 328 -25.35 12.44 -25.77
CA ILE A 328 -26.13 13.55 -26.31
C ILE A 328 -26.73 13.13 -27.65
N LYS A 329 -28.05 13.18 -27.77
CA LYS A 329 -28.79 13.01 -29.03
C LYS A 329 -28.91 14.34 -29.74
N ASN A 330 -28.49 14.41 -31.01
CA ASN A 330 -28.67 15.57 -31.90
C ASN A 330 -30.10 15.71 -32.41
#